data_AF-A0A847ETX6-F1
#
_entry.id   AF-A0A847ETX6-F1
#
_cell.length_a   1.000
_cell.length_b   1.000
_cell.length_c   1.000
_cell.angle_alpha   90.00
_cell.angle_beta   90.00
_cell.angle_gamma   90.00
#
_symmetry.space_group_name_H-M   'P 1'
#
loop_
_entity.id
_entity.type
_entity.pdbx_description
1 polymer ?
#
loop_
_entity_poly.entity_id
_entity_poly.type
_entity_poly.pdbx_seq_one_letter_code
_entity_poly.pdbx_strand_id
1 'polypeptide(L)'
;MTSFPLFSNEPYRVADLKLADFGRKEIELAEVEMPGLMAIRAKYAKTLPLKGARIMGSLHMTIQTAVLIETLKALGADVRWASCNIYSTQDHAAAAVAAAGVPVFAWKGETLDEYWWCTLQALNFPGGKGPTLIVDDGGDATLMCHLGFKAEKEAAVLEQPTHTEDERALTSLLKAMLADDATFWTKRV
;
A
#
# COMPACT_ATOMS: atom_id res chain seq x y z
N MET A 1 -10.27 12.04 11.40
CA MET A 1 -9.13 12.38 10.51
C MET A 1 -7.85 12.23 11.30
N THR A 2 -6.82 11.64 10.67
CA THR A 2 -5.49 11.49 11.28
C THR A 2 -4.87 12.86 11.62
N SER A 3 -3.85 12.85 12.47
CA SER A 3 -3.01 14.05 12.71
C SER A 3 -2.00 14.30 11.57
N PHE A 4 -1.99 13.45 10.55
CA PHE A 4 -1.02 13.50 9.46
C PHE A 4 -1.49 14.47 8.37
N PRO A 5 -0.56 15.09 7.62
CA PRO A 5 -0.94 15.76 6.39
C PRO A 5 -1.60 14.76 5.42
N LEU A 6 -2.53 15.25 4.60
CA LEU A 6 -3.26 14.41 3.62
C LEU A 6 -2.30 13.61 2.72
N PHE A 7 -1.21 14.25 2.28
CA PHE A 7 -0.11 13.62 1.57
C PHE A 7 1.19 13.78 2.37
N SER A 8 1.95 12.69 2.50
CA SER A 8 3.25 12.70 3.16
C SER A 8 4.39 12.76 2.16
N ASN A 9 5.46 13.44 2.56
CA ASN A 9 6.75 13.42 1.88
C ASN A 9 7.70 12.36 2.46
N GLU A 10 7.27 11.62 3.49
CA GLU A 10 8.05 10.54 4.08
C GLU A 10 8.14 9.36 3.09
N PRO A 11 9.32 8.73 2.94
CA PRO A 11 9.50 7.61 2.01
C PRO A 11 8.72 6.35 2.42
N TYR A 12 8.37 6.22 3.70
CA TYR A 12 7.59 5.15 4.31
C TYR A 12 7.05 5.63 5.66
N ARG A 13 6.10 4.88 6.24
CA ARG A 13 5.67 5.03 7.64
C ARG A 13 5.40 3.65 8.25
N VAL A 14 6.19 3.30 9.25
CA VAL A 14 6.17 2.00 9.96
C VAL A 14 6.33 2.24 11.46
N ALA A 15 6.03 1.23 12.29
CA ALA A 15 6.05 1.40 13.75
C ALA A 15 7.44 1.75 14.32
N ASP A 16 8.47 0.96 13.97
CA ASP A 16 9.85 1.18 14.41
C ASP A 16 10.84 0.57 13.40
N LEU A 17 11.65 1.42 12.75
CA LEU A 17 12.65 0.98 11.78
C LEU A 17 13.76 0.14 12.41
N LYS A 18 13.99 0.23 13.72
CA LYS A 18 15.02 -0.56 14.43
C LYS A 18 14.72 -2.06 14.40
N LEU A 19 13.49 -2.45 14.05
CA LEU A 19 13.10 -3.85 13.91
C LEU A 19 13.57 -4.49 12.59
N ALA A 20 14.17 -3.73 11.67
CA ALA A 20 14.54 -4.20 10.35
C ALA A 20 15.50 -5.41 10.37
N ASP A 21 16.49 -5.43 11.27
CA ASP A 21 17.44 -6.55 11.36
C ASP A 21 16.76 -7.85 11.81
N PHE A 22 15.76 -7.74 12.70
CA PHE A 22 14.97 -8.91 13.11
C PHE A 22 14.09 -9.39 11.96
N GLY A 23 13.36 -8.49 11.31
CA GLY A 23 12.52 -8.84 10.16
C GLY A 23 13.33 -9.42 9.00
N ARG A 24 14.57 -8.95 8.78
CA ARG A 24 15.46 -9.52 7.75
C ARG A 24 15.76 -10.99 7.99
N LYS A 25 16.10 -11.35 9.22
CA LYS A 25 16.37 -12.76 9.59
C LYS A 25 15.14 -13.64 9.37
N GLU A 26 13.95 -13.15 9.71
CA GLU A 26 12.72 -13.92 9.49
C GLU A 26 12.33 -14.02 8.01
N ILE A 27 12.58 -12.98 7.20
CA ILE A 27 12.41 -13.04 5.74
C ILE A 27 13.34 -14.10 5.14
N GLU A 28 14.62 -14.13 5.52
CA GLU A 28 15.58 -15.14 5.04
C GLU A 28 15.14 -16.58 5.39
N LEU A 29 14.58 -16.78 6.59
CA LEU A 29 14.01 -18.07 6.97
C LEU A 29 12.75 -18.40 6.15
N ALA A 30 11.87 -17.43 5.94
CA ALA A 30 10.65 -17.63 5.15
C ALA A 30 10.94 -17.93 3.68
N GLU A 31 12.02 -17.41 3.09
CA GLU A 31 12.42 -17.72 1.73
C GLU A 31 12.66 -19.22 1.50
N VAL A 32 13.18 -19.93 2.52
CA VAL A 32 13.36 -21.40 2.49
C VAL A 32 12.02 -22.12 2.37
N GLU A 33 10.99 -21.62 3.05
CA GLU A 33 9.64 -22.19 3.09
C GLU A 33 8.71 -21.65 1.99
N MET A 34 9.20 -20.77 1.11
CA MET A 34 8.43 -20.18 0.00
C MET A 34 9.04 -20.52 -1.37
N PRO A 35 9.19 -21.82 -1.71
CA PRO A 35 9.91 -22.25 -2.91
C PRO A 35 9.28 -21.76 -4.21
N GLY A 36 7.96 -21.51 -4.24
CA GLY A 36 7.27 -20.98 -5.42
C GLY A 36 7.76 -19.58 -5.79
N LEU A 37 7.87 -18.67 -4.82
CA LEU A 37 8.40 -17.32 -5.05
C LEU A 37 9.88 -17.36 -5.41
N MET A 38 10.66 -18.21 -4.74
CA MET A 38 12.10 -18.34 -5.04
C MET A 38 12.34 -18.88 -6.45
N ALA A 39 11.55 -19.86 -6.90
CA ALA A 39 11.60 -20.37 -8.26
C ALA A 39 11.23 -19.29 -9.30
N ILE A 40 10.22 -18.46 -9.03
CA ILE A 40 9.84 -17.34 -9.89
C ILE A 40 10.98 -16.32 -9.99
N ARG A 41 11.60 -15.93 -8.87
CA ARG A 41 12.77 -15.04 -8.86
C ARG A 41 13.90 -15.61 -9.71
N ALA A 42 14.28 -16.86 -9.47
CA ALA A 42 15.36 -17.52 -10.20
C ALA A 42 15.10 -17.57 -11.71
N LYS A 43 13.85 -17.80 -12.11
CA LYS A 43 13.44 -17.91 -13.51
C LYS A 43 13.42 -16.56 -14.24
N TYR A 44 12.94 -15.49 -13.59
CA TYR A 44 12.58 -14.24 -14.29
C TYR A 44 13.39 -13.01 -13.87
N ALA A 45 14.23 -13.06 -12.83
CA ALA A 45 15.02 -11.89 -12.39
C ALA A 45 15.95 -11.34 -13.49
N LYS A 46 16.40 -12.18 -14.44
CA LYS A 46 17.24 -11.74 -15.57
C LYS A 46 16.46 -11.01 -16.66
N THR A 47 15.19 -11.36 -16.86
CA THR A 47 14.36 -10.78 -17.92
C THR A 47 13.54 -9.58 -17.44
N LEU A 48 13.46 -9.37 -16.12
CA LEU A 48 12.77 -8.25 -15.47
C LEU A 48 11.38 -7.98 -16.09
N PRO A 49 10.47 -8.97 -16.09
CA PRO A 49 9.19 -8.87 -16.79
C PRO A 49 8.27 -7.78 -16.24
N LEU A 50 8.48 -7.32 -15.00
CA LEU A 50 7.70 -6.25 -14.37
C LEU A 50 8.39 -4.89 -14.50
N LYS A 51 9.46 -4.77 -15.30
CA LYS A 51 10.14 -3.50 -15.53
C LYS A 51 9.15 -2.45 -16.06
N GLY A 52 9.04 -1.34 -15.33
CA GLY A 52 8.15 -0.22 -15.65
C GLY A 52 6.75 -0.34 -15.04
N ALA A 53 6.39 -1.49 -14.46
CA ALA A 53 5.18 -1.62 -13.68
C ALA A 53 5.31 -0.86 -12.36
N ARG A 54 4.25 -0.11 -12.02
CA ARG A 54 4.06 0.51 -10.71
C ARG A 54 2.97 -0.26 -9.98
N ILE A 55 3.36 -1.04 -8.99
CA ILE A 55 2.46 -1.94 -8.27
C ILE A 55 2.13 -1.33 -6.91
N MET A 56 0.86 -1.01 -6.71
CA MET A 56 0.33 -0.77 -5.38
C MET A 56 -0.15 -2.10 -4.81
N GLY A 57 0.31 -2.46 -3.61
CA GLY A 57 -0.18 -3.60 -2.86
C GLY A 57 -1.02 -3.18 -1.66
N SER A 58 -2.19 -3.80 -1.53
CA SER A 58 -3.07 -3.73 -0.37
C SER A 58 -3.30 -5.15 0.13
N LEU A 59 -2.41 -5.61 1.00
CA LEU A 59 -2.40 -6.98 1.52
C LEU A 59 -1.70 -6.98 2.87
N HIS A 60 -2.11 -7.82 3.80
CA HIS A 60 -1.50 -7.98 5.13
C HIS A 60 0.04 -7.85 5.09
N MET A 61 0.59 -6.87 5.81
CA MET A 61 2.03 -6.59 5.82
C MET A 61 2.77 -7.55 6.76
N THR A 62 2.96 -8.79 6.31
CA THR A 62 3.62 -9.88 7.05
C THR A 62 4.99 -10.24 6.46
N ILE A 63 5.71 -11.17 7.10
CA ILE A 63 6.95 -11.76 6.59
C ILE A 63 6.72 -12.44 5.23
N GLN A 64 5.62 -13.18 5.06
CA GLN A 64 5.31 -13.84 3.79
C GLN A 64 5.07 -12.81 2.68
N THR A 65 4.38 -11.72 3.01
CA THR A 65 4.15 -10.61 2.08
C THR A 65 5.45 -9.86 1.77
N ALA A 66 6.37 -9.73 2.73
CA ALA A 66 7.70 -9.17 2.46
C ALA A 66 8.46 -9.97 1.39
N VAL A 67 8.40 -11.31 1.43
CA VAL A 67 8.97 -12.17 0.39
C VAL A 67 8.27 -11.95 -0.96
N LEU A 68 6.95 -11.75 -0.98
CA LEU A 68 6.22 -11.38 -2.21
C LEU A 68 6.69 -10.02 -2.76
N ILE A 69 6.76 -8.99 -1.92
CA ILE A 69 7.20 -7.64 -2.30
C ILE A 69 8.60 -7.67 -2.92
N GLU A 70 9.54 -8.34 -2.25
CA GLU A 70 10.91 -8.47 -2.74
C GLU A 70 10.99 -9.30 -4.02
N THR A 71 10.06 -10.24 -4.22
CA THR A 71 9.92 -10.95 -5.51
C THR A 71 9.51 -9.98 -6.60
N LEU A 72 8.46 -9.19 -6.41
CA LEU A 72 7.99 -8.21 -7.39
C LEU A 72 9.09 -7.22 -7.77
N LYS A 73 9.83 -6.71 -6.78
CA LYS A 73 10.99 -5.83 -6.98
C LYS A 73 12.12 -6.52 -7.74
N ALA A 74 12.46 -7.76 -7.39
CA ALA A 74 13.47 -8.56 -8.10
C ALA A 74 13.11 -8.83 -9.57
N LEU A 75 11.81 -8.82 -9.90
CA LEU A 75 11.31 -8.92 -11.27
C LEU A 75 11.20 -7.57 -11.99
N GLY A 76 11.62 -6.47 -11.36
CA GLY A 76 11.74 -5.14 -11.97
C GLY A 76 10.61 -4.15 -11.65
N ALA A 77 9.65 -4.50 -10.79
CA ALA A 77 8.56 -3.60 -10.41
C ALA A 77 9.02 -2.45 -9.51
N ASP A 78 8.39 -1.29 -9.66
CA ASP A 78 8.35 -0.23 -8.66
C ASP A 78 7.14 -0.48 -7.74
N VAL A 79 7.36 -0.64 -6.43
CA VAL A 79 6.36 -1.19 -5.51
C VAL A 79 6.11 -0.20 -4.38
N ARG A 80 4.84 -0.01 -4.00
CA ARG A 80 4.41 0.69 -2.79
C ARG A 80 3.37 -0.16 -2.08
N TRP A 81 3.37 -0.17 -0.76
CA TRP A 81 2.56 -1.11 0.01
C TRP A 81 1.82 -0.47 1.18
N ALA A 82 0.59 -0.93 1.40
CA ALA A 82 -0.19 -0.74 2.61
C ALA A 82 -0.76 -2.10 3.06
N SER A 83 -1.08 -2.22 4.35
CA SER A 83 -1.80 -3.38 4.85
C SER A 83 -3.28 -3.28 4.47
N CYS A 84 -3.99 -4.42 4.33
CA CYS A 84 -5.46 -4.44 4.17
C CYS A 84 -6.20 -4.71 5.49
N ASN A 85 -5.50 -4.67 6.62
CA ASN A 85 -6.12 -4.81 7.94
C ASN A 85 -5.25 -4.19 9.05
N ILE A 86 -5.89 -3.38 9.90
CA ILE A 86 -5.28 -2.60 10.99
C ILE A 86 -4.50 -3.43 12.04
N TYR A 87 -4.74 -4.73 12.17
CA TYR A 87 -4.07 -5.58 13.17
C TYR A 87 -3.12 -6.62 12.58
N SER A 88 -3.09 -6.75 11.26
CA SER A 88 -2.38 -7.83 10.57
C SER A 88 -0.90 -7.58 10.38
N THR A 89 -0.46 -6.32 10.44
CA THR A 89 0.93 -5.95 10.20
C THR A 89 1.86 -6.60 11.22
N GLN A 90 2.94 -7.19 10.72
CA GLN A 90 4.10 -7.59 11.50
C GLN A 90 5.14 -6.48 11.38
N ASP A 91 5.30 -5.67 12.44
CA ASP A 91 6.08 -4.43 12.35
C ASP A 91 7.56 -4.64 11.98
N HIS A 92 8.14 -5.77 12.35
CA HIS A 92 9.49 -6.16 11.95
C HIS A 92 9.59 -6.47 10.45
N ALA A 93 8.56 -7.10 9.86
CA ALA A 93 8.47 -7.29 8.41
C ALA A 93 8.36 -5.95 7.67
N ALA A 94 7.45 -5.07 8.14
CA ALA A 94 7.28 -3.73 7.58
C ALA A 94 8.59 -2.92 7.64
N ALA A 95 9.28 -2.93 8.78
CA ALA A 95 10.56 -2.27 8.96
C ALA A 95 11.64 -2.83 8.03
N ALA A 96 11.73 -4.15 7.87
CA ALA A 96 12.71 -4.78 7.00
C ALA A 96 12.50 -4.45 5.52
N VAL A 97 11.25 -4.34 5.06
CA VAL A 97 10.90 -3.95 3.69
C VAL A 97 11.14 -2.45 3.46
N ALA A 98 10.77 -1.61 4.43
CA ALA A 98 11.06 -0.17 4.38
C ALA A 98 12.56 0.12 4.35
N ALA A 99 13.35 -0.56 5.18
CA ALA A 99 14.81 -0.45 5.19
C ALA A 99 15.46 -0.92 3.88
N ALA A 100 14.84 -1.87 3.17
CA ALA A 100 15.24 -2.30 1.83
C ALA A 100 14.83 -1.31 0.71
N GLY A 101 14.31 -0.14 1.08
CA GLY A 101 13.97 0.96 0.18
C GLY A 101 12.70 0.72 -0.63
N VAL A 102 11.74 -0.02 -0.09
CA VAL A 102 10.37 -0.10 -0.64
C VAL A 102 9.44 0.73 0.25
N PRO A 103 8.68 1.70 -0.30
CA PRO A 103 7.69 2.45 0.44
C PRO A 103 6.62 1.54 1.06
N VAL A 104 6.58 1.48 2.40
CA VAL A 104 5.58 0.78 3.19
C VAL A 104 4.89 1.77 4.10
N PHE A 105 3.56 1.78 4.08
CA PHE A 105 2.72 2.57 4.97
C PHE A 105 1.85 1.58 5.73
N ALA A 106 2.41 1.02 6.81
CA ALA A 106 1.72 0.00 7.59
C ALA A 106 2.36 -0.16 8.97
N TRP A 107 1.53 -0.30 10.01
CA TRP A 107 1.93 -0.74 11.34
C TRP A 107 0.80 -1.48 12.04
N LYS A 108 1.12 -2.22 13.10
CA LYS A 108 0.10 -2.90 13.88
C LYS A 108 -0.64 -1.92 14.79
N GLY A 109 -1.97 -1.98 14.76
CA GLY A 109 -2.83 -1.15 15.60
C GLY A 109 -3.09 0.24 15.01
N GLU A 110 -3.09 0.37 13.68
CA GLU A 110 -3.61 1.55 12.99
C GLU A 110 -5.04 1.87 13.44
N THR A 111 -5.37 3.15 13.54
CA THR A 111 -6.76 3.60 13.52
C THR A 111 -7.34 3.50 12.10
N LEU A 112 -8.66 3.50 11.95
CA LEU A 112 -9.30 3.44 10.63
C LEU A 112 -8.98 4.66 9.76
N ASP A 113 -8.78 5.84 10.36
CA ASP A 113 -8.31 7.01 9.61
C ASP A 113 -6.88 6.80 9.07
N GLU A 114 -5.99 6.18 9.87
CA GLU A 114 -4.62 5.88 9.48
C GLU A 114 -4.54 4.80 8.42
N TYR A 115 -5.40 3.78 8.51
CA TYR A 115 -5.57 2.73 7.52
C TYR A 115 -5.83 3.28 6.12
N TRP A 116 -6.88 4.10 5.97
CA TRP A 116 -7.20 4.70 4.67
C TRP A 116 -6.13 5.70 4.20
N TRP A 117 -5.51 6.41 5.14
CA TRP A 117 -4.38 7.28 4.84
C TRP A 117 -3.18 6.48 4.30
N CYS A 118 -2.88 5.31 4.85
CA CYS A 118 -1.84 4.40 4.38
C CYS A 118 -2.14 3.93 2.95
N THR A 119 -3.38 3.52 2.69
CA THR A 119 -3.85 3.15 1.34
C THR A 119 -3.65 4.29 0.34
N LEU A 120 -3.99 5.54 0.72
CA LEU A 120 -3.71 6.71 -0.11
C LEU A 120 -2.21 6.90 -0.40
N GLN A 121 -1.36 6.80 0.62
CA GLN A 121 0.08 6.96 0.42
C GLN A 121 0.64 5.88 -0.50
N ALA A 122 0.16 4.64 -0.41
CA ALA A 122 0.57 3.55 -1.28
C ALA A 122 0.08 3.75 -2.74
N LEU A 123 -1.10 4.32 -2.95
CA LEU A 123 -1.63 4.66 -4.28
C LEU A 123 -0.92 5.85 -4.94
N ASN A 124 -0.40 6.79 -4.14
CA ASN A 124 0.21 8.02 -4.64
C ASN A 124 1.68 7.81 -5.03
N PHE A 125 1.92 7.45 -6.30
CA PHE A 125 3.28 7.32 -6.83
C PHE A 125 3.92 8.68 -7.12
N PRO A 126 5.26 8.81 -7.00
CA PRO A 126 5.96 10.07 -7.26
C PRO A 126 5.72 10.65 -8.66
N GLY A 127 5.79 11.97 -8.76
CA GLY A 127 5.60 12.70 -10.02
C GLY A 127 4.15 12.75 -10.49
N GLY A 128 3.19 12.67 -9.56
CA GLY A 128 1.75 12.72 -9.87
C GLY A 128 1.24 11.49 -10.60
N LYS A 129 1.94 10.35 -10.49
CA LYS A 129 1.55 9.09 -11.11
C LYS A 129 0.68 8.27 -10.17
N GLY A 130 -0.16 7.41 -10.73
CA GLY A 130 -0.79 6.31 -9.99
C GLY A 130 -0.17 4.95 -10.32
N PRO A 131 -0.64 3.87 -9.67
CA PRO A 131 -0.25 2.51 -10.01
C PRO A 131 -0.66 2.15 -11.44
N THR A 132 0.08 1.25 -12.08
CA THR A 132 -0.36 0.56 -13.31
C THR A 132 -1.00 -0.78 -13.01
N LEU A 133 -0.74 -1.32 -11.82
CA LEU A 133 -1.26 -2.60 -11.34
C LEU A 133 -1.58 -2.47 -9.85
N ILE A 134 -2.65 -3.14 -9.43
CA ILE A 134 -3.04 -3.29 -8.02
C ILE A 134 -2.99 -4.77 -7.68
N VAL A 135 -2.35 -5.10 -6.56
CA VAL A 135 -2.43 -6.42 -5.91
C VAL A 135 -3.27 -6.21 -4.65
N ASP A 136 -4.50 -6.72 -4.65
CA ASP A 136 -5.50 -6.40 -3.65
C ASP A 136 -5.98 -7.68 -2.92
N ASP A 137 -6.10 -7.59 -1.61
CA ASP A 137 -6.70 -8.58 -0.74
C ASP A 137 -7.76 -7.87 0.12
N GLY A 138 -9.03 -8.22 -0.08
CA GLY A 138 -10.18 -7.52 0.49
C GLY A 138 -10.82 -6.50 -0.46
N GLY A 139 -10.07 -5.91 -1.40
CA GLY A 139 -10.60 -5.03 -2.45
C GLY A 139 -10.67 -3.55 -2.09
N ASP A 140 -10.08 -3.14 -0.97
CA ASP A 140 -10.17 -1.78 -0.43
C ASP A 140 -9.43 -0.74 -1.29
N ALA A 141 -8.27 -1.09 -1.84
CA ALA A 141 -7.56 -0.22 -2.77
C ALA A 141 -8.38 0.01 -4.04
N THR A 142 -8.97 -1.06 -4.57
CA THR A 142 -9.85 -1.03 -5.73
C THR A 142 -11.11 -0.19 -5.44
N LEU A 143 -11.74 -0.39 -4.27
CA LEU A 143 -12.90 0.39 -3.81
C LEU A 143 -12.58 1.88 -3.74
N MET A 144 -11.46 2.24 -3.11
CA MET A 144 -11.03 3.63 -2.96
C MET A 144 -10.83 4.30 -4.33
N CYS A 145 -10.15 3.63 -5.27
CA CYS A 145 -9.97 4.13 -6.64
C CYS A 145 -11.31 4.38 -7.35
N HIS A 146 -12.23 3.41 -7.31
CA HIS A 146 -13.52 3.52 -8.00
C HIS A 146 -14.44 4.56 -7.37
N LEU A 147 -14.55 4.58 -6.04
CA LEU A 147 -15.39 5.54 -5.33
C LEU A 147 -14.83 6.95 -5.46
N GLY A 148 -13.51 7.11 -5.36
CA GLY A 148 -12.82 8.37 -5.58
C GLY A 148 -13.04 8.91 -7.00
N PHE A 149 -12.83 8.09 -8.02
CA PHE A 149 -13.10 8.48 -9.42
C PHE A 149 -14.56 8.84 -9.67
N LYS A 150 -15.50 8.13 -9.05
CA LYS A 150 -16.93 8.47 -9.13
C LYS A 150 -17.21 9.82 -8.45
N ALA A 151 -16.61 10.08 -7.29
CA ALA A 151 -16.78 11.32 -6.56
C ALA A 151 -16.27 12.57 -7.31
N GLU A 152 -15.23 12.44 -8.15
CA GLU A 152 -14.78 13.53 -9.03
C GLU A 152 -15.85 13.96 -10.05
N LYS A 153 -16.73 13.03 -10.46
CA LYS A 153 -17.83 13.30 -11.39
C LYS A 153 -19.11 13.67 -10.67
N GLU A 154 -19.35 13.07 -9.51
CA GLU A 154 -20.57 13.17 -8.74
C GLU A 154 -20.24 13.21 -7.24
N ALA A 155 -19.86 14.39 -6.74
CA ALA A 155 -19.46 14.59 -5.34
C ALA A 155 -20.54 14.11 -4.33
N ALA A 156 -21.82 14.15 -4.73
CA ALA A 156 -22.95 13.69 -3.93
C ALA A 156 -22.86 12.20 -3.51
N VAL A 157 -22.06 11.37 -4.20
CA VAL A 157 -21.83 9.98 -3.78
C VAL A 157 -21.19 9.89 -2.39
N LEU A 158 -20.42 10.89 -1.98
CA LEU A 158 -19.78 10.97 -0.66
C LEU A 158 -20.72 11.54 0.41
N GLU A 159 -21.91 11.99 0.05
CA GLU A 159 -22.93 12.49 1.00
C GLU A 159 -23.92 11.40 1.43
N GLN A 160 -23.76 10.17 0.92
CA GLN A 160 -24.60 9.06 1.35
C GLN A 160 -24.34 8.71 2.82
N PRO A 161 -25.37 8.26 3.57
CA PRO A 161 -25.19 7.84 4.95
C PRO A 161 -24.17 6.70 5.05
N THR A 162 -23.18 6.88 5.92
CA THR A 162 -22.21 5.85 6.29
C THR A 162 -22.72 5.08 7.49
N HIS A 163 -22.57 3.75 7.50
CA HIS A 163 -23.06 2.87 8.54
C HIS A 163 -21.96 2.42 9.50
N THR A 164 -20.73 2.29 9.02
CA THR A 164 -19.58 1.84 9.83
C THR A 164 -18.57 2.96 10.09
N GLU A 165 -17.71 2.79 11.09
CA GLU A 165 -16.56 3.71 11.31
C GLU A 165 -15.60 3.71 10.13
N ASP A 166 -15.45 2.55 9.50
CA ASP A 166 -14.57 2.34 8.35
C ASP A 166 -15.04 3.12 7.12
N GLU A 167 -16.34 3.01 6.79
CA GLU A 167 -16.98 3.80 5.72
C GLU A 167 -16.89 5.31 5.99
N ARG A 168 -17.02 5.72 7.27
CA ARG A 168 -16.85 7.13 7.68
C ARG A 168 -15.43 7.62 7.44
N ALA A 169 -14.42 6.82 7.79
CA ALA A 169 -13.02 7.16 7.60
C ALA A 169 -12.68 7.31 6.11
N LEU A 170 -13.06 6.32 5.27
CA LEU A 170 -12.90 6.39 3.82
C LEU A 170 -13.59 7.62 3.22
N THR A 171 -14.86 7.82 3.54
CA THR A 171 -15.65 8.94 2.99
C THR A 171 -15.07 10.29 3.39
N SER A 172 -14.64 10.43 4.65
CA SER A 172 -14.00 11.65 5.14
C SER A 172 -12.70 11.95 4.41
N LEU A 173 -11.87 10.91 4.16
CA LEU A 173 -10.64 11.04 3.41
C LEU A 173 -10.90 11.44 1.96
N LEU A 174 -11.84 10.77 1.27
CA LEU A 174 -12.18 11.10 -0.12
C LEU A 174 -12.74 12.51 -0.28
N LYS A 175 -13.51 13.02 0.71
CA LYS A 175 -13.94 14.44 0.71
C LYS A 175 -12.76 15.39 0.81
N ALA A 176 -11.80 15.10 1.70
CA ALA A 176 -10.58 15.90 1.83
C ALA A 176 -9.75 15.88 0.54
N MET A 177 -9.61 14.72 -0.10
CA MET A 177 -8.93 14.59 -1.40
C MET A 177 -9.62 15.37 -2.50
N LEU A 178 -10.96 15.27 -2.61
CA LEU A 178 -11.73 15.98 -3.63
C LEU A 178 -11.61 17.50 -3.48
N ALA A 179 -11.54 18.00 -2.23
CA ALA A 179 -11.33 19.42 -1.95
C ALA A 179 -9.91 19.89 -2.28
N ASP A 180 -8.90 19.02 -2.18
CA ASP A 180 -7.49 19.33 -2.47
C ASP A 180 -7.16 19.25 -3.97
N ASP A 181 -7.50 18.14 -4.65
CA ASP A 181 -7.34 17.94 -6.09
C ASP A 181 -8.57 17.21 -6.64
N ALA A 182 -9.49 17.98 -7.24
CA ALA A 182 -10.73 17.46 -7.85
C ALA A 182 -10.52 16.56 -9.08
N THR A 183 -9.27 16.29 -9.45
CA THR A 183 -8.88 15.45 -10.60
C THR A 183 -7.79 14.43 -10.24
N PHE A 184 -7.59 14.19 -8.94
CA PHE A 184 -6.58 13.28 -8.42
C PHE A 184 -6.61 11.91 -9.10
N TRP A 185 -7.77 11.27 -9.11
CA TRP A 185 -8.04 9.93 -9.64
C TRP A 185 -8.02 9.92 -11.16
N THR A 186 -8.69 10.88 -11.82
CA THR A 186 -8.70 10.98 -13.29
C THR A 186 -7.29 11.11 -13.90
N LYS A 187 -6.34 11.72 -13.19
CA LYS A 187 -4.94 11.85 -13.65
C LYS A 187 -4.10 10.59 -13.41
N ARG A 188 -4.55 9.67 -12.55
CA ARG A 188 -3.72 8.61 -11.96
C ARG A 188 -4.23 7.19 -12.18
N VAL A 189 -5.51 7.04 -12.52
CA VAL A 189 -6.21 5.75 -12.77
C VAL A 189 -6.69 5.70 -14.22
#